data_AF-A0A3B4HCN3-F1
#
_entry.id   AF-A0A3B4HCN3-F1
#
_cell.length_a   1.000
_cell.length_b   1.000
_cell.length_c   1.000
_cell.angle_alpha   90.00
_cell.angle_beta   90.00
_cell.angle_gamma   90.00
#
_symmetry.space_group_name_H-M   'P 1'
#
loop_
_entity.id
_entity.type
_entity.pdbx_description
1 polymer ?
#
loop_
_entity_poly.entity_id
_entity_poly.type
_entity_poly.pdbx_seq_one_letter_code
_entity_poly.pdbx_strand_id
1 'polypeptide(L)'
;MERQAVQRAREAFLSGRTRPLEFRLQQLHALQRMIAEKETEIATALKQDINRSQYDTPLLELIGIENEIKLAIEKLGEWAAPRPAEKNLLTISDEVYIQPEPLGVVLIIGAWNYPWGLTLMPLVGAIAAGNAAVVKPSELSECSSLLLRALLPRYLDKDLYPVVTGSVSETQELLRLRFDHIVFTGSSTVAKLVMEAAARHLTPVTLELGGKSPCYIDKSCNIRVACRRITWGKFINCGQTCIAPDYILCEPCIQGRVVECIRQTLLEFYGADPKCSPDYGRIVNQRHFNRIMGLMEGYTPVVGGQSDSSQRYIAPTVLKDVPPHSRLMQEEIFGPVLPIVTVSDMDNAITFINEREKPLALYIFCSDKKAIKKMIAETTSGGVTVNDVMMHYTLNSLPFGGVGQSGMGRYHGKHTFEQLSHHRACMVRSLGMESVNLARYPPQNRQRARRARMALTSPLIDMSKRTLVWAILATIISLGLLIALLVILLIAAGLNCTCWYWRGFYN
;
A
#
# COMPACT_ATOMS: atom_id res chain seq x y z
N MET A 1 -1.93 30.81 -8.21
CA MET A 1 -2.94 29.86 -8.72
C MET A 1 -3.29 28.82 -7.65
N GLU A 2 -2.27 28.31 -6.98
CA GLU A 2 -2.20 27.38 -5.84
C GLU A 2 -3.17 27.77 -4.72
N ARG A 3 -3.05 29.00 -4.18
CA ARG A 3 -3.90 29.48 -3.09
C ARG A 3 -5.40 29.43 -3.44
N GLN A 4 -5.76 29.80 -4.66
CA GLN A 4 -7.15 29.75 -5.13
C GLN A 4 -7.65 28.31 -5.30
N ALA A 5 -6.79 27.38 -5.75
CA ALA A 5 -7.15 25.96 -5.83
C ALA A 5 -7.43 25.37 -4.45
N VAL A 6 -6.55 25.63 -3.47
CA VAL A 6 -6.73 25.14 -2.09
C VAL A 6 -7.94 25.77 -1.42
N GLN A 7 -8.17 27.08 -1.59
CA GLN A 7 -9.32 27.77 -1.02
C GLN A 7 -10.63 27.21 -1.56
N ARG A 8 -10.74 27.02 -2.88
CA ARG A 8 -11.94 26.43 -3.51
C ARG A 8 -12.19 25.00 -3.03
N ALA A 9 -11.15 24.17 -2.94
CA ALA A 9 -11.26 22.81 -2.42
C ALA A 9 -11.74 22.79 -0.96
N ARG A 10 -11.26 23.72 -0.13
CA ARG A 10 -11.67 23.85 1.27
C ARG A 10 -13.11 24.32 1.40
N GLU A 11 -13.53 25.33 0.64
CA GLU A 11 -14.92 25.80 0.61
C GLU A 11 -15.88 24.70 0.14
N ALA A 12 -15.51 23.98 -0.92
CA ALA A 12 -16.28 22.87 -1.44
C ALA A 12 -16.38 21.71 -0.44
N PHE A 13 -15.31 21.39 0.30
CA PHE A 13 -15.35 20.41 1.39
C PHE A 13 -16.31 20.86 2.51
N LEU A 14 -16.20 22.12 2.95
CA LEU A 14 -17.00 22.67 4.04
C LEU A 14 -18.49 22.76 3.72
N SER A 15 -18.87 22.78 2.44
CA SER A 15 -20.28 22.63 2.02
C SER A 15 -20.92 21.31 2.47
N GLY A 16 -20.10 20.30 2.82
CA GLY A 16 -20.56 18.99 3.28
C GLY A 16 -20.97 18.04 2.15
N ARG A 17 -20.86 18.44 0.88
CA ARG A 17 -21.30 17.61 -0.26
C ARG A 17 -20.55 16.29 -0.43
N THR A 18 -19.35 16.15 0.14
CA THR A 18 -18.60 14.88 0.14
C THR A 18 -19.07 13.91 1.23
N ARG A 19 -19.92 14.34 2.18
CA ARG A 19 -20.36 13.50 3.29
C ARG A 19 -21.22 12.30 2.83
N PRO A 20 -22.25 12.48 1.97
CA PRO A 20 -23.07 11.37 1.49
C PRO A 20 -22.24 10.36 0.70
N LEU A 21 -22.48 9.07 0.94
CA LEU A 21 -21.73 8.00 0.25
C LEU A 21 -22.08 7.97 -1.23
N GLU A 22 -23.31 8.32 -1.60
CA GLU A 22 -23.80 8.38 -2.97
C GLU A 22 -22.96 9.35 -3.81
N PHE A 23 -22.61 10.52 -3.26
CA PHE A 23 -21.75 11.48 -3.95
C PHE A 23 -20.36 10.88 -4.19
N ARG A 24 -19.77 10.21 -3.20
CA ARG A 24 -18.46 9.58 -3.34
C ARG A 24 -18.47 8.49 -4.42
N LEU A 25 -19.51 7.65 -4.45
CA LEU A 25 -19.71 6.64 -5.48
C LEU A 25 -19.81 7.25 -6.88
N GLN A 26 -20.55 8.36 -7.04
CA GLN A 26 -20.63 9.08 -8.32
C GLN A 26 -19.26 9.55 -8.81
N GLN A 27 -18.43 10.09 -7.92
CA GLN A 27 -17.07 10.53 -8.26
C GLN A 27 -16.17 9.33 -8.63
N LEU A 28 -16.26 8.21 -7.90
CA LEU A 28 -15.51 6.99 -8.21
C LEU A 28 -15.90 6.40 -9.57
N HIS A 29 -17.20 6.33 -9.88
CA HIS A 29 -17.67 5.90 -11.20
C HIS A 29 -17.24 6.86 -12.31
N ALA A 30 -17.23 8.18 -12.06
CA ALA A 30 -16.74 9.14 -13.04
C ALA A 30 -15.24 9.00 -13.30
N LEU A 31 -14.44 8.70 -12.26
CA LEU A 31 -13.02 8.40 -12.42
C LEU A 31 -12.81 7.11 -13.23
N GLN A 32 -13.60 6.06 -12.97
CA GLN A 32 -13.58 4.81 -13.74
C GLN A 32 -13.87 5.06 -15.22
N ARG A 33 -14.89 5.85 -15.52
CA ARG A 33 -15.22 6.25 -16.90
C ARG A 33 -14.08 7.03 -17.56
N MET A 34 -13.44 7.94 -16.83
CA MET A 34 -12.28 8.67 -17.35
C MET A 34 -11.18 7.72 -17.82
N ILE A 35 -10.81 6.73 -16.99
CA ILE A 35 -9.75 5.77 -17.34
C ILE A 35 -10.14 4.96 -18.58
N ALA A 36 -11.33 4.39 -18.59
CA ALA A 36 -11.80 3.56 -19.71
C ALA A 36 -11.95 4.36 -21.03
N GLU A 37 -12.49 5.57 -20.98
CA GLU A 37 -12.69 6.42 -22.17
C GLU A 37 -11.38 7.03 -22.70
N LYS A 38 -10.33 7.09 -21.87
CA LYS A 38 -9.10 7.85 -22.15
C LYS A 38 -7.82 7.01 -22.18
N GLU A 39 -7.95 5.68 -22.14
CA GLU A 39 -6.83 4.73 -22.15
C GLU A 39 -5.80 5.03 -23.24
N THR A 40 -6.23 5.19 -24.49
CA THR A 40 -5.34 5.47 -25.64
C THR A 40 -4.59 6.80 -25.51
N GLU A 41 -5.27 7.84 -25.02
CA GLU A 41 -4.69 9.17 -24.81
C GLU A 41 -3.63 9.11 -23.69
N ILE A 42 -3.93 8.36 -22.61
CA ILE A 42 -3.01 8.10 -21.50
C ILE A 42 -1.77 7.32 -21.97
N ALA A 43 -1.95 6.25 -22.73
CA ALA A 43 -0.86 5.45 -23.29
C ALA A 43 0.04 6.30 -24.22
N THR A 44 -0.56 7.18 -25.01
CA THR A 44 0.18 8.11 -25.88
C THR A 44 1.04 9.08 -25.06
N ALA A 45 0.49 9.66 -23.99
CA ALA A 45 1.25 10.56 -23.11
C ALA A 45 2.43 9.83 -22.45
N LEU A 46 2.24 8.61 -21.95
CA LEU A 46 3.31 7.79 -21.36
C LEU A 46 4.37 7.36 -22.38
N LYS A 47 3.97 7.12 -23.64
CA LYS A 47 4.92 6.87 -24.73
C LYS A 47 5.81 8.09 -24.96
N GLN A 48 5.25 9.30 -24.89
CA GLN A 48 6.01 10.55 -25.06
C GLN A 48 6.94 10.83 -23.85
N ASP A 49 6.46 10.61 -22.63
CA ASP A 49 7.22 10.90 -21.41
C ASP A 49 8.42 9.95 -21.22
N ILE A 50 8.20 8.64 -21.38
CA ILE A 50 9.17 7.60 -20.97
C ILE A 50 9.27 6.42 -21.95
N ASN A 51 8.73 6.56 -23.17
CA ASN A 51 8.71 5.54 -24.22
C ASN A 51 8.05 4.21 -23.81
N ARG A 52 7.11 4.22 -22.85
CA ARG A 52 6.45 3.00 -22.39
C ARG A 52 5.62 2.34 -23.50
N SER A 53 5.63 1.01 -23.56
CA SER A 53 4.78 0.25 -24.48
C SER A 53 3.30 0.54 -24.21
N GLN A 54 2.50 0.58 -25.28
CA GLN A 54 1.04 0.75 -25.16
C GLN A 54 0.40 -0.43 -24.40
N TYR A 55 1.01 -1.62 -24.46
CA TYR A 55 0.55 -2.81 -23.74
C TYR A 55 0.97 -2.83 -22.27
N ASP A 56 2.14 -2.25 -21.94
CA ASP A 56 2.60 -2.12 -20.57
C ASP A 56 1.79 -1.09 -19.78
N THR A 57 1.22 -0.08 -20.45
CA THR A 57 0.50 0.99 -19.78
C THR A 57 -0.71 0.47 -18.96
N PRO A 58 -1.63 -0.32 -19.55
CA PRO A 58 -2.70 -0.93 -18.76
C PRO A 58 -2.20 -1.87 -17.67
N LEU A 59 -1.22 -2.73 -17.99
CA LEU A 59 -0.70 -3.75 -17.07
C LEU A 59 -0.02 -3.17 -15.84
N LEU A 60 0.66 -2.03 -15.99
CA LEU A 60 1.48 -1.45 -14.92
C LEU A 60 0.83 -0.30 -14.15
N GLU A 61 -0.17 0.37 -14.74
CA GLU A 61 -0.85 1.48 -14.06
C GLU A 61 -2.36 1.34 -14.06
N LEU A 62 -3.00 1.19 -15.24
CA LEU A 62 -4.44 1.42 -15.34
C LEU A 62 -5.27 0.32 -14.67
N ILE A 63 -4.95 -0.95 -14.89
CA ILE A 63 -5.67 -2.08 -14.28
C ILE A 63 -5.59 -1.99 -12.74
N GLY A 64 -4.46 -1.56 -12.19
CA GLY A 64 -4.30 -1.34 -10.75
C GLY A 64 -5.26 -0.27 -10.22
N ILE A 65 -5.37 0.86 -10.94
CA ILE A 65 -6.31 1.95 -10.60
C ILE A 65 -7.76 1.46 -10.71
N GLU A 66 -8.11 0.75 -11.78
CA GLU A 66 -9.48 0.23 -11.98
C GLU A 66 -9.88 -0.76 -10.88
N ASN A 67 -8.98 -1.65 -10.49
CA ASN A 67 -9.21 -2.58 -9.38
C ASN A 67 -9.38 -1.84 -8.05
N GLU A 68 -8.58 -0.79 -7.80
CA GLU A 68 -8.71 0.06 -6.62
C GLU A 68 -10.06 0.79 -6.59
N ILE A 69 -10.51 1.34 -7.72
CA ILE A 69 -11.83 1.99 -7.85
C ILE A 69 -12.96 1.00 -7.60
N LYS A 70 -12.89 -0.17 -8.24
CA LYS A 70 -13.90 -1.22 -8.09
C LYS A 70 -14.00 -1.67 -6.64
N LEU A 71 -12.87 -1.94 -5.99
CA LEU A 71 -12.84 -2.33 -4.58
C LEU A 71 -13.44 -1.22 -3.70
N ALA A 72 -13.08 0.04 -3.94
CA ALA A 72 -13.64 1.16 -3.19
C ALA A 72 -15.16 1.25 -3.36
N ILE A 73 -15.68 1.13 -4.58
CA ILE A 73 -17.14 1.12 -4.85
C ILE A 73 -17.83 -0.02 -4.09
N GLU A 74 -17.30 -1.23 -4.18
CA GLU A 74 -17.88 -2.42 -3.55
C GLU A 74 -17.87 -2.34 -2.01
N LYS A 75 -16.84 -1.71 -1.43
CA LYS A 75 -16.59 -1.75 0.02
C LYS A 75 -16.85 -0.44 0.75
N LEU A 76 -17.15 0.66 0.06
CA LEU A 76 -17.31 1.98 0.68
C LEU A 76 -18.30 1.98 1.84
N GLY A 77 -19.47 1.36 1.66
CA GLY A 77 -20.49 1.27 2.71
C GLY A 77 -20.00 0.53 3.95
N GLU A 78 -19.24 -0.55 3.77
CA GLU A 78 -18.61 -1.30 4.87
C GLU A 78 -17.53 -0.47 5.56
N TRP A 79 -16.68 0.22 4.79
CA TRP A 79 -15.55 0.99 5.32
C TRP A 79 -15.98 2.20 6.13
N ALA A 80 -17.05 2.89 5.69
CA ALA A 80 -17.59 4.10 6.32
C ALA A 80 -18.52 3.83 7.51
N ALA A 81 -18.96 2.58 7.71
CA ALA A 81 -19.85 2.22 8.80
C ALA A 81 -19.18 2.39 10.19
N PRO A 82 -19.95 2.77 11.23
CA PRO A 82 -19.49 2.72 12.62
C PRO A 82 -18.99 1.32 12.99
N ARG A 83 -17.84 1.25 13.67
CA ARG A 83 -17.22 -0.02 14.08
C ARG A 83 -17.36 -0.18 15.60
N PRO A 84 -18.14 -1.15 16.10
CA PRO A 84 -18.22 -1.40 17.54
C PRO A 84 -16.83 -1.66 18.14
N ALA A 85 -16.58 -1.14 19.34
CA ALA A 85 -15.34 -1.39 20.08
C ALA A 85 -15.63 -2.25 21.31
N GLU A 86 -14.59 -2.94 21.79
CA GLU A 86 -14.68 -3.76 23.00
C GLU A 86 -14.94 -2.89 24.25
N LYS A 87 -15.68 -3.44 25.20
CA LYS A 87 -16.16 -2.74 26.40
C LYS A 87 -15.68 -3.41 27.68
N ASN A 88 -15.65 -2.71 28.79
CA ASN A 88 -15.44 -3.32 30.12
C ASN A 88 -16.73 -3.23 30.94
N LEU A 89 -16.75 -3.77 32.16
CA LEU A 89 -17.96 -3.78 32.99
C LEU A 89 -18.47 -2.37 33.35
N LEU A 90 -17.61 -1.34 33.35
CA LEU A 90 -18.06 0.04 33.58
C LEU A 90 -18.80 0.63 32.38
N THR A 91 -18.52 0.13 31.19
CA THR A 91 -19.00 0.71 29.93
C THR A 91 -19.93 -0.24 29.18
N ILE A 92 -20.28 -1.39 29.77
CA ILE A 92 -20.99 -2.47 29.09
C ILE A 92 -22.38 -2.06 28.58
N SER A 93 -23.05 -1.14 29.29
CA SER A 93 -24.34 -0.56 28.89
C SER A 93 -24.22 0.54 27.84
N ASP A 94 -23.02 1.03 27.58
CA ASP A 94 -22.77 2.20 26.75
C ASP A 94 -22.63 1.77 25.29
N GLU A 95 -22.99 2.68 24.38
CA GLU A 95 -22.70 2.53 22.97
C GLU A 95 -21.27 3.01 22.73
N VAL A 96 -20.38 2.11 22.31
CA VAL A 96 -18.95 2.41 22.08
C VAL A 96 -18.58 1.97 20.69
N TYR A 97 -18.13 2.92 19.87
CA TYR A 97 -17.79 2.67 18.48
C TYR A 97 -16.71 3.63 17.97
N ILE A 98 -16.10 3.25 16.86
CA ILE A 98 -15.15 4.07 16.09
C ILE A 98 -15.87 4.52 14.81
N GLN A 99 -15.95 5.83 14.59
CA GLN A 99 -16.54 6.43 13.38
C GLN A 99 -15.43 6.98 12.48
N PRO A 100 -15.25 6.42 11.27
CA PRO A 100 -14.43 7.06 10.25
C PRO A 100 -15.06 8.37 9.77
N GLU A 101 -14.30 9.45 9.73
CA GLU A 101 -14.71 10.75 9.18
C GLU A 101 -13.60 11.34 8.29
N PRO A 102 -13.93 12.11 7.23
CA PRO A 102 -12.91 12.71 6.36
C PRO A 102 -12.04 13.70 7.14
N LEU A 103 -10.76 13.77 6.76
CA LEU A 103 -9.79 14.71 7.34
C LEU A 103 -10.05 16.14 6.89
N GLY A 104 -10.35 16.35 5.60
CA GLY A 104 -10.54 17.69 5.02
C GLY A 104 -10.03 17.78 3.59
N VAL A 105 -9.02 18.62 3.38
CA VAL A 105 -8.34 18.79 2.10
C VAL A 105 -7.01 18.05 2.11
N VAL A 106 -6.88 17.05 1.25
CA VAL A 106 -5.66 16.27 1.06
C VAL A 106 -4.81 16.86 -0.07
N LEU A 107 -3.50 16.98 0.12
CA LEU A 107 -2.57 17.24 -0.98
C LEU A 107 -1.99 15.93 -1.48
N ILE A 108 -2.05 15.67 -2.79
CA ILE A 108 -1.45 14.48 -3.40
C ILE A 108 -0.35 14.95 -4.36
N ILE A 109 0.91 14.64 -4.04
CA ILE A 109 2.07 14.94 -4.88
C ILE A 109 2.56 13.63 -5.51
N GLY A 110 2.23 13.45 -6.79
CA GLY A 110 2.58 12.25 -7.55
C GLY A 110 4.02 12.28 -8.09
N ALA A 111 4.59 11.09 -8.32
CA ALA A 111 5.89 10.92 -8.96
C ALA A 111 5.76 10.72 -10.48
N TRP A 112 6.86 10.76 -11.21
CA TRP A 112 6.91 10.72 -12.68
C TRP A 112 7.05 9.33 -13.28
N ASN A 113 7.48 8.35 -12.51
CA ASN A 113 7.82 7.04 -13.06
C ASN A 113 6.59 6.17 -13.33
N TYR A 114 5.51 6.39 -12.58
CA TYR A 114 4.17 5.86 -12.83
C TYR A 114 3.15 6.99 -12.56
N PRO A 115 3.08 7.99 -13.44
CA PRO A 115 2.45 9.29 -13.15
C PRO A 115 0.93 9.23 -12.98
N TRP A 116 0.28 8.19 -13.49
CA TRP A 116 -1.16 7.97 -13.32
C TRP A 116 -1.42 7.17 -12.04
N GLY A 117 -0.76 6.04 -11.84
CA GLY A 117 -0.91 5.17 -10.67
C GLY A 117 -0.58 5.89 -9.37
N LEU A 118 0.57 6.58 -9.31
CA LEU A 118 1.07 7.25 -8.11
C LEU A 118 0.34 8.58 -7.81
N THR A 119 -0.57 8.99 -8.69
CA THR A 119 -1.43 10.16 -8.49
C THR A 119 -2.86 9.74 -8.21
N LEU A 120 -3.39 8.80 -8.98
CA LEU A 120 -4.80 8.41 -8.94
C LEU A 120 -5.11 7.36 -7.88
N MET A 121 -4.21 6.43 -7.56
CA MET A 121 -4.48 5.46 -6.49
C MET A 121 -4.69 6.15 -5.12
N PRO A 122 -3.86 7.12 -4.70
CA PRO A 122 -4.16 7.92 -3.51
C PRO A 122 -5.47 8.73 -3.63
N LEU A 123 -5.78 9.25 -4.82
CA LEU A 123 -6.99 10.03 -5.06
C LEU A 123 -8.26 9.18 -4.88
N VAL A 124 -8.26 7.93 -5.34
CA VAL A 124 -9.36 6.98 -5.14
C VAL A 124 -9.70 6.86 -3.65
N GLY A 125 -8.69 6.65 -2.81
CA GLY A 125 -8.92 6.57 -1.36
C GLY A 125 -9.31 7.90 -0.73
N ALA A 126 -8.79 9.03 -1.21
CA ALA A 126 -9.19 10.36 -0.73
C ALA A 126 -10.68 10.63 -1.00
N ILE A 127 -11.16 10.31 -2.21
CA ILE A 127 -12.58 10.38 -2.60
C ILE A 127 -13.41 9.43 -1.74
N ALA A 128 -12.99 8.17 -1.59
CA ALA A 128 -13.70 7.17 -0.80
C ALA A 128 -13.83 7.59 0.68
N ALA A 129 -12.77 8.16 1.27
CA ALA A 129 -12.78 8.69 2.63
C ALA A 129 -13.62 9.98 2.78
N GLY A 130 -14.00 10.63 1.67
CA GLY A 130 -14.87 11.81 1.65
C GLY A 130 -14.12 13.14 1.75
N ASN A 131 -12.84 13.16 1.38
CA ASN A 131 -12.01 14.36 1.39
C ASN A 131 -12.16 15.15 0.09
N ALA A 132 -11.82 16.44 0.13
CA ALA A 132 -11.36 17.15 -1.05
C ALA A 132 -9.89 16.80 -1.30
N ALA A 133 -9.40 16.92 -2.54
CA ALA A 133 -7.99 16.67 -2.85
C ALA A 133 -7.43 17.65 -3.87
N VAL A 134 -6.29 18.26 -3.55
CA VAL A 134 -5.50 19.01 -4.54
C VAL A 134 -4.47 18.07 -5.13
N VAL A 135 -4.53 17.89 -6.45
CA VAL A 135 -3.69 16.94 -7.18
C VAL A 135 -2.52 17.67 -7.82
N LYS A 136 -1.29 17.33 -7.43
CA LYS A 136 -0.04 17.85 -8.01
C LYS A 136 0.70 16.72 -8.74
N PRO A 137 0.48 16.55 -10.05
CA PRO A 137 1.28 15.63 -10.86
C PRO A 137 2.72 16.11 -10.98
N SER A 138 3.64 15.17 -11.26
CA SER A 138 5.04 15.49 -11.49
C SER A 138 5.24 16.24 -12.81
N GLU A 139 6.05 17.29 -12.79
CA GLU A 139 6.47 18.03 -13.99
C GLU A 139 7.41 17.24 -14.90
N LEU A 140 8.01 16.15 -14.43
CA LEU A 140 8.94 15.33 -15.23
C LEU A 140 8.22 14.38 -16.21
N SER A 141 6.92 14.16 -16.01
CA SER A 141 6.03 13.47 -16.96
C SER A 141 5.07 14.51 -17.55
N GLU A 142 5.63 15.42 -18.35
CA GLU A 142 4.95 16.63 -18.80
C GLU A 142 3.66 16.30 -19.57
N CYS A 143 3.71 15.35 -20.51
CA CYS A 143 2.55 14.98 -21.32
C CYS A 143 1.44 14.40 -20.43
N SER A 144 1.78 13.51 -19.51
CA SER A 144 0.83 12.93 -18.55
C SER A 144 0.26 13.99 -17.61
N SER A 145 1.08 14.91 -17.12
CA SER A 145 0.71 15.99 -16.20
C SER A 145 -0.29 16.96 -16.82
N LEU A 146 -0.03 17.40 -18.07
CA LEU A 146 -0.93 18.27 -18.82
C LEU A 146 -2.23 17.57 -19.19
N LEU A 147 -2.16 16.30 -19.60
CA LEU A 147 -3.35 15.51 -19.90
C LEU A 147 -4.22 15.32 -18.65
N LEU A 148 -3.64 14.98 -17.50
CA LEU A 148 -4.37 14.85 -16.25
C LEU A 148 -5.07 16.16 -15.85
N ARG A 149 -4.40 17.31 -16.00
CA ARG A 149 -4.98 18.63 -15.76
C ARG A 149 -6.17 18.92 -16.69
N ALA A 150 -6.12 18.47 -17.93
CA ALA A 150 -7.20 18.66 -18.90
C ALA A 150 -8.39 17.71 -18.67
N LEU A 151 -8.14 16.47 -18.24
CA LEU A 151 -9.16 15.45 -18.08
C LEU A 151 -9.89 15.53 -16.75
N LEU A 152 -9.19 15.66 -15.62
CA LEU A 152 -9.80 15.50 -14.29
C LEU A 152 -11.04 16.41 -14.07
N PRO A 153 -11.01 17.71 -14.44
CA PRO A 153 -12.16 18.61 -14.26
C PRO A 153 -13.37 18.31 -15.18
N ARG A 154 -13.20 17.46 -16.21
CA ARG A 154 -14.29 17.05 -17.12
C ARG A 154 -15.10 15.88 -16.58
N TYR A 155 -14.52 15.11 -15.65
CA TYR A 155 -15.14 13.91 -15.10
C TYR A 155 -15.48 14.09 -13.62
N LEU A 156 -14.56 14.65 -12.85
CA LEU A 156 -14.74 14.87 -11.42
C LEU A 156 -15.21 16.28 -11.12
N ASP A 157 -15.67 16.46 -9.90
CA ASP A 157 -16.02 17.77 -9.41
C ASP A 157 -14.80 18.70 -9.33
N LYS A 158 -14.78 19.68 -10.23
CA LYS A 158 -13.68 20.65 -10.43
C LYS A 158 -13.29 21.46 -9.20
N ASP A 159 -14.22 21.66 -8.26
CA ASP A 159 -13.96 22.47 -7.07
C ASP A 159 -13.38 21.61 -5.94
N LEU A 160 -13.77 20.33 -5.83
CA LEU A 160 -13.21 19.40 -4.81
C LEU A 160 -11.88 18.79 -5.23
N TYR A 161 -11.66 18.58 -6.52
CA TYR A 161 -10.51 17.83 -7.04
C TYR A 161 -9.68 18.63 -8.07
N PRO A 162 -9.20 19.85 -7.74
CA PRO A 162 -8.43 20.65 -8.68
C PRO A 162 -7.03 20.06 -8.93
N VAL A 163 -6.55 20.18 -10.16
CA VAL A 163 -5.17 19.83 -10.55
C VAL A 163 -4.31 21.09 -10.58
N VAL A 164 -3.18 21.06 -9.88
CA VAL A 164 -2.17 22.13 -9.89
C VAL A 164 -0.89 21.57 -10.51
N THR A 165 -0.59 22.01 -11.73
CA THR A 165 0.66 21.65 -12.41
C THR A 165 1.73 22.69 -12.10
N GLY A 166 2.97 22.27 -12.00
CA GLY A 166 4.11 23.16 -11.79
C GLY A 166 5.32 22.39 -11.28
N SER A 167 6.43 23.09 -11.20
CA SER A 167 7.72 22.55 -10.78
C SER A 167 7.94 22.77 -9.27
N VAL A 168 9.19 23.03 -8.87
CA VAL A 168 9.59 23.24 -7.48
C VAL A 168 8.92 24.48 -6.88
N SER A 169 8.84 25.60 -7.61
CA SER A 169 8.25 26.86 -7.10
C SER A 169 6.78 26.71 -6.70
N GLU A 170 5.97 26.09 -7.56
CA GLU A 170 4.54 25.88 -7.32
C GLU A 170 4.33 24.85 -6.20
N THR A 171 5.18 23.81 -6.15
CA THR A 171 5.14 22.81 -5.07
C THR A 171 5.47 23.45 -3.71
N GLN A 172 6.47 24.33 -3.65
CA GLN A 172 6.80 25.07 -2.43
C GLN A 172 5.68 26.01 -1.98
N GLU A 173 5.02 26.68 -2.92
CA GLU A 173 3.87 27.52 -2.59
C GLU A 173 2.70 26.70 -2.07
N LEU A 174 2.39 25.55 -2.68
CA LEU A 174 1.39 24.61 -2.15
C LEU A 174 1.74 24.18 -0.74
N LEU A 175 2.97 23.74 -0.49
CA LEU A 175 3.41 23.25 0.83
C LEU A 175 3.36 24.31 1.95
N ARG A 176 3.30 25.62 1.63
CA ARG A 176 3.06 26.68 2.63
C ARG A 176 1.62 26.73 3.10
N LEU A 177 0.67 26.25 2.29
CA LEU A 177 -0.76 26.27 2.57
C LEU A 177 -1.15 25.13 3.51
N ARG A 178 -2.29 25.30 4.19
CA ARG A 178 -2.79 24.32 5.15
C ARG A 178 -3.54 23.19 4.43
N PHE A 179 -3.11 21.97 4.68
CA PHE A 179 -3.79 20.73 4.32
C PHE A 179 -4.09 19.90 5.57
N ASP A 180 -5.06 19.01 5.44
CA ASP A 180 -5.48 18.12 6.52
C ASP A 180 -4.79 16.75 6.41
N HIS A 181 -4.17 16.45 5.25
CA HIS A 181 -3.17 15.38 5.05
C HIS A 181 -2.31 15.69 3.82
N ILE A 182 -1.07 15.20 3.77
CA ILE A 182 -0.23 15.25 2.56
C ILE A 182 0.24 13.84 2.19
N VAL A 183 -0.07 13.39 0.98
CA VAL A 183 0.49 12.18 0.37
C VAL A 183 1.58 12.60 -0.60
N PHE A 184 2.79 12.10 -0.41
CA PHE A 184 3.94 12.39 -1.27
C PHE A 184 4.62 11.09 -1.69
N THR A 185 4.82 10.93 -2.99
CA THR A 185 5.65 9.85 -3.54
C THR A 185 6.88 10.46 -4.21
N GLY A 186 8.08 10.02 -3.84
CA GLY A 186 9.31 10.57 -4.41
C GLY A 186 10.58 10.22 -3.64
N SER A 187 11.56 11.12 -3.65
CA SER A 187 12.85 10.88 -2.99
C SER A 187 12.84 11.25 -1.51
N SER A 188 13.63 10.54 -0.70
CA SER A 188 13.78 10.83 0.73
C SER A 188 14.30 12.24 1.01
N THR A 189 15.13 12.80 0.13
CA THR A 189 15.60 14.19 0.23
C THR A 189 14.45 15.19 0.15
N VAL A 190 13.52 15.02 -0.79
CA VAL A 190 12.37 15.92 -0.94
C VAL A 190 11.32 15.65 0.14
N ALA A 191 11.15 14.39 0.56
CA ALA A 191 10.23 14.00 1.62
C ALA A 191 10.50 14.72 2.94
N LYS A 192 11.78 14.93 3.29
CA LYS A 192 12.18 15.71 4.47
C LYS A 192 11.66 17.15 4.38
N LEU A 193 11.74 17.78 3.21
CA LEU A 193 11.20 19.14 2.97
C LEU A 193 9.67 19.16 3.06
N VAL A 194 9.00 18.13 2.54
CA VAL A 194 7.54 17.99 2.66
C VAL A 194 7.13 17.87 4.12
N MET A 195 7.80 17.01 4.89
CA MET A 195 7.53 16.80 6.31
C MET A 195 7.82 18.05 7.15
N GLU A 196 8.90 18.78 6.84
CA GLU A 196 9.22 20.06 7.48
C GLU A 196 8.13 21.11 7.23
N ALA A 197 7.61 21.19 6.00
CA ALA A 197 6.51 22.08 5.67
C ALA A 197 5.22 21.67 6.39
N ALA A 198 4.91 20.36 6.42
CA ALA A 198 3.75 19.80 7.10
C ALA A 198 3.75 20.11 8.62
N ALA A 199 4.92 20.09 9.25
CA ALA A 199 5.07 20.38 10.68
C ALA A 199 4.56 21.78 11.08
N ARG A 200 4.59 22.76 10.16
CA ARG A 200 4.09 24.13 10.42
C ARG A 200 2.59 24.18 10.70
N HIS A 201 1.84 23.20 10.20
CA HIS A 201 0.38 23.11 10.35
C HIS A 201 -0.06 21.87 11.15
N LEU A 202 0.90 21.12 11.70
CA LEU A 202 0.68 19.79 12.30
C LEU A 202 -0.06 18.84 11.36
N THR A 203 0.23 18.94 10.06
CA THR A 203 -0.43 18.12 9.04
C THR A 203 0.19 16.72 9.02
N PRO A 204 -0.60 15.65 9.16
CA PRO A 204 -0.10 14.28 8.98
C PRO A 204 0.35 14.03 7.53
N VAL A 205 1.32 13.13 7.37
CA VAL A 205 1.93 12.81 6.07
C VAL A 205 1.91 11.31 5.80
N THR A 206 1.74 10.94 4.53
CA THR A 206 2.09 9.63 3.97
C THR A 206 3.23 9.86 2.99
N LEU A 207 4.38 9.24 3.25
CA LEU A 207 5.60 9.41 2.46
C LEU A 207 5.98 8.06 1.87
N GLU A 208 5.83 7.93 0.55
CA GLU A 208 6.18 6.73 -0.23
C GLU A 208 7.49 6.96 -0.96
N LEU A 209 8.58 6.40 -0.44
CA LEU A 209 9.94 6.74 -0.86
C LEU A 209 10.65 5.56 -1.50
N GLY A 210 11.86 5.81 -1.99
CA GLY A 210 12.69 4.79 -2.61
C GLY A 210 13.61 4.07 -1.63
N GLY A 211 14.64 3.45 -2.18
CA GLY A 211 15.69 2.75 -1.46
C GLY A 211 16.27 1.65 -2.33
N LYS A 212 17.39 1.05 -1.88
CA LYS A 212 17.99 -0.06 -2.62
C LYS A 212 17.32 -1.36 -2.21
N SER A 213 16.28 -1.77 -2.95
CA SER A 213 15.55 -3.01 -2.66
C SER A 213 16.41 -4.25 -2.95
N PRO A 214 16.89 -4.99 -1.92
CA PRO A 214 17.74 -6.17 -2.11
C PRO A 214 16.98 -7.34 -2.75
N CYS A 215 17.72 -8.14 -3.53
CA CYS A 215 17.24 -9.41 -4.05
C CYS A 215 18.25 -10.53 -3.72
N TYR A 216 17.93 -11.36 -2.73
CA TYR A 216 18.76 -12.51 -2.36
C TYR A 216 18.39 -13.72 -3.21
N ILE A 217 19.39 -14.38 -3.81
CA ILE A 217 19.23 -15.64 -4.54
C ILE A 217 20.00 -16.75 -3.83
N ASP A 218 19.26 -17.73 -3.33
CA ASP A 218 19.82 -18.93 -2.72
C ASP A 218 20.19 -19.98 -3.77
N LYS A 219 21.26 -20.75 -3.54
CA LYS A 219 21.67 -21.86 -4.42
C LYS A 219 20.64 -22.99 -4.49
N SER A 220 19.74 -23.11 -3.51
CA SER A 220 18.68 -24.13 -3.48
C SER A 220 17.58 -23.86 -4.51
N CYS A 221 17.47 -22.65 -5.05
CA CYS A 221 16.33 -22.23 -5.85
C CYS A 221 16.47 -22.65 -7.34
N ASN A 222 15.36 -22.58 -8.08
CA ASN A 222 15.42 -22.65 -9.53
C ASN A 222 15.96 -21.33 -10.09
N ILE A 223 17.28 -21.25 -10.26
CA ILE A 223 18.00 -20.03 -10.69
C ILE A 223 17.45 -19.48 -12.03
N ARG A 224 17.06 -20.35 -12.97
CA ARG A 224 16.51 -19.90 -14.27
C ARG A 224 15.20 -19.13 -14.07
N VAL A 225 14.29 -19.66 -13.26
CA VAL A 225 13.02 -19.00 -12.95
C VAL A 225 13.25 -17.72 -12.15
N ALA A 226 14.15 -17.76 -11.17
CA ALA A 226 14.52 -16.59 -10.37
C ALA A 226 15.04 -15.45 -11.26
N CYS A 227 16.03 -15.73 -12.10
CA CYS A 227 16.62 -14.75 -13.01
C CYS A 227 15.59 -14.21 -13.99
N ARG A 228 14.66 -15.02 -14.48
CA ARG A 228 13.60 -14.56 -15.38
C ARG A 228 12.70 -13.52 -14.72
N ARG A 229 12.23 -13.81 -13.50
CA ARG A 229 11.38 -12.90 -12.70
C ARG A 229 12.13 -11.61 -12.33
N ILE A 230 13.38 -11.73 -11.89
CA ILE A 230 14.23 -10.58 -11.55
C ILE A 230 14.49 -9.71 -12.77
N THR A 231 14.77 -10.31 -13.94
CA THR A 231 14.98 -9.57 -15.19
C THR A 231 13.74 -8.76 -15.56
N TRP A 232 12.55 -9.37 -15.48
CA TRP A 232 11.30 -8.65 -15.71
C TRP A 232 11.16 -7.45 -14.77
N GLY A 233 11.23 -7.67 -13.45
CA GLY A 233 11.06 -6.59 -12.47
C GLY A 233 12.16 -5.53 -12.50
N LYS A 234 13.38 -5.88 -12.92
CA LYS A 234 14.49 -4.93 -13.01
C LYS A 234 14.36 -4.01 -14.21
N PHE A 235 14.04 -4.55 -15.38
CA PHE A 235 14.17 -3.83 -16.64
C PHE A 235 12.84 -3.26 -17.15
N ILE A 236 11.72 -3.66 -16.55
CA ILE A 236 10.45 -2.96 -16.74
C ILE A 236 10.60 -1.48 -16.37
N ASN A 237 10.00 -0.62 -17.19
CA ASN A 237 10.15 0.84 -17.06
C ASN A 237 11.61 1.35 -17.02
N CYS A 238 12.54 0.59 -17.62
CA CYS A 238 13.99 0.82 -17.52
C CYS A 238 14.50 0.86 -16.06
N GLY A 239 13.90 0.09 -15.16
CA GLY A 239 14.29 0.05 -13.74
C GLY A 239 14.00 1.32 -12.95
N GLN A 240 13.20 2.25 -13.52
CA GLN A 240 12.74 3.47 -12.85
C GLN A 240 11.54 3.15 -11.96
N THR A 241 11.75 2.31 -10.94
CA THR A 241 10.68 1.78 -10.08
C THR A 241 11.21 1.62 -8.67
N CYS A 242 10.53 2.22 -7.68
CA CYS A 242 10.98 2.22 -6.26
C CYS A 242 11.11 0.81 -5.67
N ILE A 243 10.31 -0.13 -6.18
CA ILE A 243 10.31 -1.55 -5.80
C ILE A 243 11.02 -2.45 -6.83
N ALA A 244 11.71 -1.92 -7.84
CA ALA A 244 12.56 -2.77 -8.67
C ALA A 244 13.65 -3.44 -7.81
N PRO A 245 14.05 -4.69 -8.10
CA PRO A 245 15.23 -5.28 -7.47
C PRO A 245 16.44 -4.39 -7.81
N ASP A 246 16.97 -3.67 -6.84
CA ASP A 246 18.03 -2.69 -7.09
C ASP A 246 19.36 -3.40 -7.34
N TYR A 247 19.67 -4.43 -6.53
CA TYR A 247 20.85 -5.27 -6.63
C TYR A 247 20.57 -6.72 -6.23
N ILE A 248 21.45 -7.64 -6.67
CA ILE A 248 21.42 -9.06 -6.28
C ILE A 248 22.46 -9.33 -5.20
N LEU A 249 22.09 -10.16 -4.22
CA LEU A 249 23.00 -10.85 -3.30
C LEU A 249 22.96 -12.35 -3.60
N CYS A 250 24.12 -12.97 -3.82
CA CYS A 250 24.21 -14.41 -4.03
C CYS A 250 25.57 -14.98 -3.64
N GLU A 251 25.66 -16.31 -3.49
CA GLU A 251 26.95 -16.97 -3.28
C GLU A 251 27.83 -16.91 -4.54
N PRO A 252 29.17 -16.78 -4.42
CA PRO A 252 30.09 -16.75 -5.56
C PRO A 252 29.90 -17.92 -6.54
N CYS A 253 29.56 -19.11 -6.01
CA CYS A 253 29.41 -20.34 -6.79
C CYS A 253 28.25 -20.31 -7.80
N ILE A 254 27.27 -19.41 -7.62
CA ILE A 254 26.11 -19.29 -8.52
C ILE A 254 26.13 -18.01 -9.37
N GLN A 255 27.04 -17.06 -9.10
CA GLN A 255 27.08 -15.76 -9.77
C GLN A 255 27.15 -15.88 -11.31
N GLY A 256 28.04 -16.74 -11.84
CA GLY A 256 28.17 -16.96 -13.28
C GLY A 256 26.89 -17.48 -13.93
N ARG A 257 26.18 -18.40 -13.26
CA ARG A 257 24.89 -18.94 -13.73
C ARG A 257 23.79 -17.89 -13.71
N VAL A 258 23.78 -17.01 -12.71
CA VAL A 258 22.85 -15.88 -12.60
C VAL A 258 23.04 -14.93 -13.79
N VAL A 259 24.28 -14.52 -14.07
CA VAL A 259 24.61 -13.64 -15.21
C VAL A 259 24.13 -14.25 -16.53
N GLU A 260 24.41 -15.53 -16.78
CA GLU A 260 23.98 -16.20 -18.02
C GLU A 260 22.46 -16.25 -18.14
N CYS A 261 21.75 -16.64 -17.08
CA CYS A 261 20.28 -16.70 -17.12
C CYS A 261 19.64 -15.34 -17.37
N ILE A 262 20.20 -14.26 -16.80
CA ILE A 262 19.75 -12.89 -17.07
C ILE A 262 20.03 -12.51 -18.53
N ARG A 263 21.22 -12.81 -19.06
CA ARG A 263 21.56 -12.54 -20.47
C ARG A 263 20.57 -13.20 -21.43
N GLN A 264 20.28 -14.49 -21.22
CA GLN A 264 19.34 -15.23 -22.07
C GLN A 264 17.92 -14.67 -21.95
N THR A 265 17.49 -14.28 -20.75
CA THR A 265 16.16 -13.67 -20.56
C THR A 265 16.06 -12.32 -21.25
N LEU A 266 17.11 -11.49 -21.19
CA LEU A 266 17.14 -10.20 -21.88
C LEU A 266 17.04 -10.35 -23.40
N LEU A 267 17.73 -11.33 -23.98
CA LEU A 267 17.63 -11.66 -25.40
C LEU A 267 16.19 -12.09 -25.77
N GLU A 268 15.54 -12.86 -24.90
CA GLU A 268 14.15 -13.26 -25.11
C GLU A 268 13.17 -12.08 -25.02
N PHE A 269 13.36 -11.18 -24.05
CA PHE A 269 12.43 -10.08 -23.81
C PHE A 269 12.57 -8.94 -24.81
N TYR A 270 13.80 -8.58 -25.17
CA TYR A 270 14.08 -7.36 -25.93
C TYR A 270 14.79 -7.61 -27.26
N GLY A 271 15.08 -8.88 -27.59
CA GLY A 271 15.84 -9.23 -28.79
C GLY A 271 17.33 -8.90 -28.67
N ALA A 272 18.03 -9.00 -29.79
CA ALA A 272 19.48 -8.80 -29.85
C ALA A 272 19.89 -7.33 -29.65
N ASP A 273 19.01 -6.38 -30.01
CA ASP A 273 19.21 -4.95 -29.78
C ASP A 273 18.03 -4.35 -28.99
N PRO A 274 18.14 -4.25 -27.65
CA PRO A 274 17.11 -3.65 -26.81
C PRO A 274 16.80 -2.19 -27.14
N LYS A 275 17.69 -1.47 -27.85
CA LYS A 275 17.42 -0.10 -28.29
C LYS A 275 16.23 -0.03 -29.26
N CYS A 276 16.08 -1.05 -30.11
CA CYS A 276 15.03 -1.17 -31.10
C CYS A 276 13.76 -1.84 -30.57
N SER A 277 13.77 -2.38 -29.35
CA SER A 277 12.60 -3.04 -28.76
C SER A 277 11.49 -2.01 -28.46
N PRO A 278 10.23 -2.27 -28.89
CA PRO A 278 9.10 -1.41 -28.57
C PRO A 278 8.73 -1.44 -27.08
N ASP A 279 9.16 -2.48 -26.36
CA ASP A 279 8.84 -2.74 -24.95
C ASP A 279 9.93 -2.25 -23.99
N TYR A 280 10.97 -1.60 -24.52
CA TYR A 280 12.02 -1.01 -23.70
C TYR A 280 11.89 0.52 -23.62
N GLY A 281 11.74 1.02 -22.40
CA GLY A 281 11.53 2.45 -22.11
C GLY A 281 12.75 3.33 -22.38
N ARG A 282 12.68 4.57 -21.91
CA ARG A 282 13.81 5.52 -21.88
C ARG A 282 13.95 6.17 -20.52
N ILE A 283 15.16 6.65 -20.21
CA ILE A 283 15.39 7.43 -18.99
C ILE A 283 14.64 8.75 -19.12
N VAL A 284 13.93 9.13 -18.05
CA VAL A 284 12.96 10.25 -18.06
C VAL A 284 13.55 11.55 -18.60
N ASN A 285 14.80 11.89 -18.24
CA ASN A 285 15.46 13.11 -18.69
C ASN A 285 16.99 12.98 -18.67
N GLN A 286 17.67 14.01 -19.20
CA GLN A 286 19.13 14.04 -19.31
C GLN A 286 19.84 14.01 -17.94
N ARG A 287 19.25 14.62 -16.91
CA ARG A 287 19.83 14.62 -15.55
C ARG A 287 19.89 13.19 -14.98
N HIS A 288 18.81 12.43 -15.09
CA HIS A 288 18.77 11.04 -14.63
C HIS A 288 19.68 10.15 -15.48
N PHE A 289 19.74 10.38 -16.80
CA PHE A 289 20.67 9.68 -17.69
C PHE A 289 22.12 9.87 -17.25
N ASN A 290 22.55 11.13 -17.10
CA ASN A 290 23.93 11.46 -16.69
C ASN A 290 24.27 10.88 -15.31
N ARG A 291 23.33 10.91 -14.36
CA ARG A 291 23.53 10.32 -13.02
C ARG A 291 23.79 8.82 -13.12
N ILE A 292 22.97 8.07 -13.87
CA ILE A 292 23.13 6.62 -14.01
C ILE A 292 24.45 6.29 -14.71
N MET A 293 24.80 7.01 -15.77
CA MET A 293 26.10 6.84 -16.44
C MET A 293 27.27 7.09 -15.48
N GLY A 294 27.19 8.14 -14.66
CA GLY A 294 28.20 8.44 -13.63
C GLY A 294 28.31 7.38 -12.53
N LEU A 295 27.23 6.61 -12.25
CA LEU A 295 27.30 5.46 -11.34
C LEU A 295 28.02 4.25 -11.94
N MET A 296 28.04 4.15 -13.27
CA MET A 296 28.70 3.06 -14.00
C MET A 296 30.18 3.33 -14.28
N GLU A 297 30.68 4.54 -14.02
CA GLU A 297 32.10 4.86 -14.17
C GLU A 297 32.98 3.94 -13.32
N GLY A 298 34.02 3.36 -13.93
CA GLY A 298 34.95 2.46 -13.26
C GLY A 298 34.49 0.99 -13.19
N TYR A 299 33.33 0.64 -13.75
CA TYR A 299 32.87 -0.75 -13.86
C TYR A 299 32.89 -1.23 -15.31
N THR A 300 33.17 -2.52 -15.50
CA THR A 300 33.07 -3.18 -16.79
C THR A 300 31.82 -4.05 -16.84
N PRO A 301 30.82 -3.71 -17.69
CA PRO A 301 29.64 -4.52 -17.89
C PRO A 301 29.93 -5.93 -18.40
N VAL A 302 29.26 -6.93 -17.82
CA VAL A 302 29.28 -8.33 -18.33
C VAL A 302 28.08 -8.65 -19.23
N VAL A 303 27.08 -7.77 -19.20
CA VAL A 303 25.94 -7.70 -20.13
C VAL A 303 25.61 -6.22 -20.32
N GLY A 304 25.29 -5.82 -21.54
CA GLY A 304 24.89 -4.43 -21.85
C GLY A 304 26.06 -3.44 -21.81
N GLY A 305 25.82 -2.26 -21.25
CA GLY A 305 26.79 -1.16 -21.17
C GLY A 305 26.68 -0.12 -22.29
N GLN A 306 25.96 -0.41 -23.36
CA GLN A 306 25.72 0.56 -24.45
C GLN A 306 24.77 1.66 -23.97
N SER A 307 24.98 2.87 -24.48
CA SER A 307 24.09 4.00 -24.21
C SER A 307 24.00 4.94 -25.41
N ASP A 308 22.94 5.74 -25.44
CA ASP A 308 22.76 6.82 -26.39
C ASP A 308 22.08 8.00 -25.67
N SER A 309 22.86 9.04 -25.43
CA SER A 309 22.40 10.25 -24.74
C SER A 309 21.30 10.99 -25.50
N SER A 310 21.32 10.97 -26.84
CA SER A 310 20.32 11.70 -27.65
C SER A 310 18.92 11.12 -27.49
N GLN A 311 18.84 9.82 -27.23
CA GLN A 311 17.59 9.10 -26.99
C GLN A 311 17.33 8.81 -25.51
N ARG A 312 18.23 9.22 -24.60
CA ARG A 312 18.20 8.84 -23.17
C ARG A 312 18.11 7.32 -22.98
N TYR A 313 18.80 6.59 -23.83
CA TYR A 313 18.82 5.12 -23.84
C TYR A 313 20.03 4.59 -23.07
N ILE A 314 19.79 3.69 -22.12
CA ILE A 314 20.82 2.90 -21.46
C ILE A 314 20.41 1.44 -21.62
N ALA A 315 21.28 0.61 -22.20
CA ALA A 315 21.01 -0.82 -22.40
C ALA A 315 20.81 -1.55 -21.06
N PRO A 316 20.00 -2.62 -21.01
CA PRO A 316 19.94 -3.50 -19.84
C PRO A 316 21.35 -3.97 -19.45
N THR A 317 21.82 -3.51 -18.29
CA THR A 317 23.22 -3.66 -17.90
C THR A 317 23.34 -4.50 -16.64
N VAL A 318 24.26 -5.47 -16.65
CA VAL A 318 24.60 -6.30 -15.48
C VAL A 318 26.07 -6.10 -15.13
N LEU A 319 26.33 -5.83 -13.86
CA LEU A 319 27.67 -5.69 -13.29
C LEU A 319 27.87 -6.81 -12.28
N LYS A 320 28.95 -7.58 -12.43
CA LYS A 320 29.31 -8.64 -11.47
C LYS A 320 30.48 -8.20 -10.59
N ASP A 321 30.72 -8.95 -9.53
CA ASP A 321 31.85 -8.74 -8.61
C ASP A 321 31.88 -7.30 -8.06
N VAL A 322 30.70 -6.72 -7.83
CA VAL A 322 30.56 -5.32 -7.41
C VAL A 322 30.98 -5.20 -5.94
N PRO A 323 31.94 -4.32 -5.60
CA PRO A 323 32.36 -4.16 -4.22
C PRO A 323 31.21 -3.61 -3.34
N PRO A 324 30.95 -4.19 -2.15
CA PRO A 324 29.92 -3.74 -1.20
C PRO A 324 29.84 -2.24 -0.94
N HIS A 325 30.98 -1.57 -0.72
CA HIS A 325 31.05 -0.16 -0.32
C HIS A 325 31.29 0.80 -1.49
N SER A 326 31.08 0.33 -2.71
CA SER A 326 31.31 1.14 -3.89
C SER A 326 30.23 2.22 -4.06
N ARG A 327 30.54 3.28 -4.82
CA ARG A 327 29.60 4.39 -5.09
C ARG A 327 28.26 3.91 -5.68
N LEU A 328 28.31 2.93 -6.59
CA LEU A 328 27.14 2.29 -7.19
C LEU A 328 26.21 1.65 -6.15
N MET A 329 26.77 1.24 -5.01
CA MET A 329 26.04 0.66 -3.90
C MET A 329 25.62 1.66 -2.82
N GLN A 330 25.90 2.96 -2.97
CA GLN A 330 25.54 3.99 -1.96
C GLN A 330 24.22 4.70 -2.24
N GLU A 331 23.77 4.78 -3.49
CA GLU A 331 22.51 5.42 -3.86
C GLU A 331 21.58 4.48 -4.63
N GLU A 332 20.29 4.79 -4.64
CA GLU A 332 19.28 4.10 -5.44
C GLU A 332 19.59 4.25 -6.94
N ILE A 333 19.59 3.13 -7.66
CA ILE A 333 20.02 3.14 -9.07
C ILE A 333 18.94 3.76 -9.95
N PHE A 334 17.67 3.40 -9.72
CA PHE A 334 16.51 3.92 -10.46
C PHE A 334 16.73 3.96 -11.98
N GLY A 335 17.24 2.85 -12.51
CA GLY A 335 17.76 2.73 -13.87
C GLY A 335 18.11 1.27 -14.21
N PRO A 336 18.44 0.98 -15.48
CA PRO A 336 18.59 -0.38 -15.99
C PRO A 336 19.99 -0.95 -15.74
N VAL A 337 20.51 -0.79 -14.53
CA VAL A 337 21.81 -1.30 -14.09
C VAL A 337 21.60 -2.23 -12.90
N LEU A 338 22.00 -3.49 -13.03
CA LEU A 338 21.82 -4.53 -12.00
C LEU A 338 23.18 -5.00 -11.47
N PRO A 339 23.62 -4.47 -10.31
CA PRO A 339 24.80 -4.95 -9.62
C PRO A 339 24.55 -6.32 -8.99
N ILE A 340 25.56 -7.19 -9.04
CA ILE A 340 25.61 -8.44 -8.30
C ILE A 340 26.75 -8.36 -7.28
N VAL A 341 26.39 -8.41 -6.00
CA VAL A 341 27.32 -8.45 -4.88
C VAL A 341 27.32 -9.87 -4.33
N THR A 342 28.51 -10.45 -4.14
CA THR A 342 28.63 -11.79 -3.59
C THR A 342 28.69 -11.76 -2.06
N VAL A 343 28.05 -12.75 -1.43
CA VAL A 343 28.04 -12.99 0.02
C VAL A 343 28.37 -14.46 0.27
N SER A 344 28.96 -14.80 1.41
CA SER A 344 29.32 -16.21 1.69
C SER A 344 28.10 -17.10 1.93
N ASP A 345 27.03 -16.53 2.47
CA ASP A 345 25.83 -17.23 2.90
C ASP A 345 24.68 -16.23 3.19
N MET A 346 23.53 -16.78 3.59
CA MET A 346 22.35 -16.02 3.96
C MET A 346 22.57 -15.09 5.17
N ASP A 347 23.40 -15.48 6.14
CA ASP A 347 23.60 -14.71 7.38
C ASP A 347 24.40 -13.44 7.09
N ASN A 348 25.38 -13.55 6.18
CA ASN A 348 26.09 -12.41 5.63
C ASN A 348 25.17 -11.54 4.75
N ALA A 349 24.22 -12.13 4.02
CA ALA A 349 23.20 -11.36 3.28
C ALA A 349 22.30 -10.55 4.24
N ILE A 350 21.83 -11.16 5.33
CA ILE A 350 21.02 -10.51 6.36
C ILE A 350 21.80 -9.35 7.00
N THR A 351 23.06 -9.60 7.36
CA THR A 351 23.95 -8.57 7.92
C THR A 351 24.13 -7.40 6.94
N PHE A 352 24.44 -7.70 5.67
CA PHE A 352 24.59 -6.69 4.62
C PHE A 352 23.35 -5.81 4.43
N ILE A 353 22.15 -6.42 4.53
CA ILE A 353 20.88 -5.69 4.41
C ILE A 353 20.67 -4.79 5.63
N ASN A 354 20.94 -5.30 6.84
CA ASN A 354 20.71 -4.57 8.09
C ASN A 354 21.69 -3.43 8.36
N GLU A 355 22.89 -3.46 7.76
CA GLU A 355 23.87 -2.35 7.80
C GLU A 355 23.44 -1.13 6.97
N ARG A 356 22.33 -1.23 6.24
CA ARG A 356 21.83 -0.21 5.32
C ARG A 356 20.46 0.30 5.73
N GLU A 357 20.07 1.40 5.10
CA GLU A 357 18.74 1.96 5.28
C GLU A 357 17.65 0.98 4.82
N LYS A 358 16.56 0.93 5.59
CA LYS A 358 15.45 -0.01 5.37
C LYS A 358 14.80 0.24 3.99
N PRO A 359 14.80 -0.76 3.09
CA PRO A 359 14.31 -0.61 1.73
C PRO A 359 12.78 -0.67 1.66
N LEU A 360 12.21 -0.18 0.56
CA LEU A 360 10.78 -0.30 0.31
C LEU A 360 10.37 -1.76 0.07
N ALA A 361 11.19 -2.54 -0.63
CA ALA A 361 10.95 -3.97 -0.86
C ALA A 361 12.18 -4.84 -0.55
N LEU A 362 11.93 -6.09 -0.17
CA LEU A 362 12.91 -7.17 -0.04
C LEU A 362 12.45 -8.37 -0.86
N TYR A 363 13.36 -8.94 -1.64
CA TYR A 363 13.09 -10.12 -2.47
C TYR A 363 13.96 -11.31 -2.07
N ILE A 364 13.33 -12.48 -1.94
CA ILE A 364 13.97 -13.70 -1.45
C ILE A 364 13.68 -14.85 -2.41
N PHE A 365 14.68 -15.31 -3.18
CA PHE A 365 14.58 -16.49 -4.01
C PHE A 365 15.23 -17.69 -3.31
N CYS A 366 14.41 -18.53 -2.69
CA CYS A 366 14.86 -19.66 -1.87
C CYS A 366 13.78 -20.75 -1.83
N SER A 367 14.18 -22.01 -1.67
CA SER A 367 13.25 -23.14 -1.51
C SER A 367 13.16 -23.63 -0.06
N ASP A 368 14.12 -23.29 0.80
CA ASP A 368 14.08 -23.62 2.22
C ASP A 368 13.16 -22.65 2.99
N LYS A 369 12.04 -23.20 3.49
CA LYS A 369 11.05 -22.46 4.29
C LYS A 369 11.62 -21.91 5.60
N LYS A 370 12.60 -22.57 6.21
CA LYS A 370 13.24 -22.08 7.45
C LYS A 370 14.12 -20.88 7.14
N ALA A 371 14.93 -20.98 6.08
CA ALA A 371 15.78 -19.90 5.61
C ALA A 371 14.97 -18.65 5.21
N ILE A 372 13.86 -18.83 4.48
CA ILE A 372 12.91 -17.74 4.16
C ILE A 372 12.40 -17.07 5.43
N LYS A 373 11.89 -17.84 6.40
CA LYS A 373 11.37 -17.29 7.66
C LYS A 373 12.44 -16.55 8.45
N LYS A 374 13.68 -17.05 8.45
CA LYS A 374 14.82 -16.41 9.09
C LYS A 374 15.07 -15.02 8.51
N MET A 375 15.25 -14.92 7.19
CA MET A 375 15.51 -13.63 6.53
C MET A 375 14.36 -12.63 6.74
N ILE A 376 13.10 -13.08 6.71
CA ILE A 376 11.96 -12.20 7.01
C ILE A 376 11.99 -11.73 8.47
N ALA A 377 12.29 -12.61 9.42
CA ALA A 377 12.28 -12.29 10.84
C ALA A 377 13.47 -11.40 11.27
N GLU A 378 14.60 -11.50 10.57
CA GLU A 378 15.85 -10.83 10.93
C GLU A 378 16.15 -9.58 10.09
N THR A 379 15.26 -9.19 9.18
CA THR A 379 15.39 -7.94 8.40
C THR A 379 14.14 -7.06 8.53
N THR A 380 14.19 -5.85 7.99
CA THR A 380 13.02 -4.95 7.94
C THR A 380 12.95 -4.21 6.61
N SER A 381 11.80 -4.28 5.95
CA SER A 381 11.46 -3.57 4.72
C SER A 381 9.99 -3.12 4.73
N GLY A 382 9.58 -2.31 3.77
CA GLY A 382 8.16 -1.96 3.59
C GLY A 382 7.31 -3.18 3.24
N GLY A 383 7.73 -3.93 2.22
CA GLY A 383 7.12 -5.20 1.81
C GLY A 383 8.14 -6.29 1.50
N VAL A 384 7.68 -7.54 1.41
CA VAL A 384 8.49 -8.71 1.05
C VAL A 384 7.78 -9.52 -0.02
N THR A 385 8.51 -10.00 -1.02
CA THR A 385 8.03 -11.05 -1.93
C THR A 385 9.03 -12.19 -1.99
N VAL A 386 8.54 -13.40 -1.75
CA VAL A 386 9.34 -14.62 -1.81
C VAL A 386 9.11 -15.31 -3.15
N ASN A 387 10.21 -15.66 -3.82
CA ASN A 387 10.27 -16.29 -5.13
C ASN A 387 9.65 -15.49 -6.27
N ASP A 388 9.36 -14.21 -6.09
CA ASP A 388 8.98 -13.29 -7.16
C ASP A 388 9.40 -11.86 -6.81
N VAL A 389 9.18 -10.92 -7.73
CA VAL A 389 9.42 -9.49 -7.52
C VAL A 389 8.14 -8.70 -7.81
N MET A 390 8.00 -7.48 -7.27
CA MET A 390 6.88 -6.55 -7.52
C MET A 390 5.48 -6.99 -7.06
N MET A 391 5.16 -8.28 -7.05
CA MET A 391 3.78 -8.79 -6.96
C MET A 391 3.03 -8.47 -5.67
N HIS A 392 3.71 -8.18 -4.56
CA HIS A 392 3.01 -7.72 -3.36
C HIS A 392 2.28 -6.37 -3.57
N TYR A 393 2.73 -5.54 -4.51
CA TYR A 393 2.09 -4.27 -4.86
C TYR A 393 0.69 -4.45 -5.46
N THR A 394 0.44 -5.56 -6.18
CA THR A 394 -0.80 -5.75 -6.95
C THR A 394 -1.98 -6.21 -6.10
N LEU A 395 -1.78 -6.48 -4.81
CA LEU A 395 -2.81 -6.95 -3.90
C LEU A 395 -3.36 -5.80 -3.06
N ASN A 396 -4.56 -5.32 -3.37
CA ASN A 396 -5.24 -4.25 -2.63
C ASN A 396 -5.57 -4.61 -1.16
N SER A 397 -5.43 -5.88 -0.78
CA SER A 397 -5.59 -6.35 0.61
C SER A 397 -4.33 -6.12 1.46
N LEU A 398 -3.16 -6.00 0.83
CA LEU A 398 -1.91 -5.68 1.50
C LEU A 398 -1.74 -4.16 1.60
N PRO A 399 -1.30 -3.64 2.76
CA PRO A 399 -0.85 -2.26 2.81
C PRO A 399 0.44 -2.11 2.01
N PHE A 400 0.51 -1.10 1.17
CA PHE A 400 1.73 -0.69 0.50
C PHE A 400 2.26 0.58 1.16
N GLY A 401 3.51 0.53 1.62
CA GLY A 401 4.15 1.60 2.37
C GLY A 401 5.57 1.26 2.78
N GLY A 402 6.40 2.30 2.99
CA GLY A 402 7.77 2.15 3.45
C GLY A 402 7.94 2.16 4.98
N VAL A 403 9.19 2.03 5.42
CA VAL A 403 9.59 2.13 6.83
C VAL A 403 10.98 2.76 6.94
N GLY A 404 11.16 3.76 7.80
CA GLY A 404 12.43 4.48 7.90
C GLY A 404 12.65 5.37 6.67
N GLN A 405 13.83 5.30 6.02
CA GLN A 405 14.11 6.12 4.84
C GLN A 405 13.26 5.78 3.61
N SER A 406 12.68 4.58 3.56
CA SER A 406 11.76 4.19 2.47
C SER A 406 10.34 4.73 2.66
N GLY A 407 10.02 5.29 3.82
CA GLY A 407 8.73 5.96 4.00
C GLY A 407 8.10 5.85 5.38
N MET A 408 6.91 6.43 5.48
CA MET A 408 6.00 6.31 6.61
C MET A 408 4.55 6.46 6.16
N GLY A 409 3.63 5.79 6.85
CA GLY A 409 2.26 5.64 6.39
C GLY A 409 2.12 4.49 5.41
N ARG A 410 0.90 4.27 4.91
CA ARG A 410 0.57 3.19 3.98
C ARG A 410 -0.71 3.50 3.22
N TYR A 411 -0.86 2.93 2.03
CA TYR A 411 -2.08 2.99 1.24
C TYR A 411 -2.35 1.65 0.52
N HIS A 412 -3.26 1.66 -0.44
CA HIS A 412 -3.99 0.55 -1.10
C HIS A 412 -5.26 0.08 -0.39
N GLY A 413 -6.33 -0.07 -1.16
CA GLY A 413 -7.65 -0.51 -0.76
C GLY A 413 -8.14 0.14 0.52
N LYS A 414 -8.50 -0.70 1.48
CA LYS A 414 -8.98 -0.27 2.81
C LYS A 414 -7.94 0.58 3.55
N HIS A 415 -6.64 0.32 3.34
CA HIS A 415 -5.59 1.05 4.03
C HIS A 415 -5.52 2.51 3.57
N THR A 416 -5.79 2.81 2.29
CA THR A 416 -5.91 4.21 1.83
C THR A 416 -7.09 4.91 2.50
N PHE A 417 -8.25 4.25 2.57
CA PHE A 417 -9.44 4.79 3.23
C PHE A 417 -9.16 5.11 4.70
N GLU A 418 -8.53 4.20 5.43
CA GLU A 418 -8.18 4.38 6.85
C GLU A 418 -7.12 5.47 7.04
N GLN A 419 -6.08 5.48 6.20
CA GLN A 419 -5.00 6.46 6.29
C GLN A 419 -5.49 7.89 6.04
N LEU A 420 -6.52 8.07 5.22
CA LEU A 420 -7.11 9.35 4.86
C LEU A 420 -8.45 9.63 5.57
N SER A 421 -8.73 8.90 6.67
CA SER A 421 -9.86 9.15 7.57
C SER A 421 -9.37 9.39 8.99
N HIS A 422 -10.05 10.25 9.74
CA HIS A 422 -9.94 10.25 11.19
C HIS A 422 -10.83 9.14 11.77
N HIS A 423 -10.27 8.29 12.62
CA HIS A 423 -11.00 7.25 13.33
C HIS A 423 -11.46 7.78 14.69
N ARG A 424 -12.61 8.45 14.71
CA ARG A 424 -13.13 9.12 15.89
C ARG A 424 -13.68 8.11 16.90
N ALA A 425 -13.15 8.13 18.12
CA ALA A 425 -13.69 7.34 19.23
C ALA A 425 -14.99 7.98 19.77
N CYS A 426 -16.06 7.19 19.79
CA CYS A 426 -17.38 7.61 20.24
C CYS A 426 -17.83 6.74 21.41
N MET A 427 -18.31 7.39 22.47
CA MET A 427 -18.94 6.75 23.62
C MET A 427 -20.23 7.51 23.93
N VAL A 428 -21.36 6.87 23.73
CA VAL A 428 -22.68 7.44 24.03
C VAL A 428 -23.22 6.76 25.28
N ARG A 429 -23.44 7.57 26.31
CA ARG A 429 -23.88 7.12 27.63
C ARG A 429 -25.23 7.70 27.97
N SER A 430 -26.11 6.86 28.49
CA SER A 430 -27.40 7.29 29.05
C SER A 430 -27.18 8.10 30.35
N LEU A 431 -28.12 8.99 30.67
CA LEU A 431 -28.20 9.64 31.99
C LEU A 431 -28.74 8.70 33.09
N GLY A 432 -29.12 7.47 32.75
CA GLY A 432 -29.55 6.44 33.69
C GLY A 432 -28.40 5.81 34.50
N MET A 433 -28.75 5.01 35.51
CA MET A 433 -27.82 4.26 36.36
C MET A 433 -26.76 5.11 37.08
N GLU A 434 -27.09 6.37 37.42
CA GLU A 434 -26.15 7.31 38.06
C GLU A 434 -25.58 6.79 39.39
N SER A 435 -26.33 5.95 40.10
CA SER A 435 -25.87 5.29 41.33
C SER A 435 -24.63 4.41 41.12
N VAL A 436 -24.41 3.85 39.93
CA VAL A 436 -23.19 3.09 39.58
C VAL A 436 -21.96 4.00 39.60
N ASN A 437 -22.13 5.27 39.24
CA ASN A 437 -21.04 6.26 39.24
C ASN A 437 -20.61 6.68 40.65
N LEU A 438 -21.39 6.40 41.69
CA LEU A 438 -20.98 6.65 43.07
C LEU A 438 -19.68 5.93 43.44
N ALA A 439 -19.33 4.84 42.76
CA ALA A 439 -18.06 4.15 42.96
C ALA A 439 -16.84 5.01 42.55
N ARG A 440 -16.99 5.94 41.61
CA ARG A 440 -15.92 6.84 41.14
C ARG A 440 -16.02 8.26 41.73
N TYR A 441 -17.15 8.67 42.27
CA TYR A 441 -17.32 10.02 42.83
C TYR A 441 -16.75 10.19 44.26
N PRO A 442 -16.24 11.40 44.60
CA PRO A 442 -15.94 11.78 45.97
C PRO A 442 -17.21 11.89 46.86
N PRO A 443 -17.10 11.74 48.19
CA PRO A 443 -15.90 11.29 48.91
C PRO A 443 -15.64 9.80 48.66
N GLN A 444 -14.37 9.45 48.55
CA GLN A 444 -13.94 8.08 48.31
C GLN A 444 -13.80 7.29 49.60
N ASN A 445 -14.05 5.98 49.51
CA ASN A 445 -13.79 5.04 50.60
C ASN A 445 -13.30 3.71 50.03
N ARG A 446 -12.78 2.82 50.91
CA ARG A 446 -12.20 1.53 50.50
C ARG A 446 -13.17 0.68 49.67
N GLN A 447 -14.47 0.71 49.98
CA GLN A 447 -15.47 -0.10 49.29
C GLN A 447 -15.76 0.43 47.87
N ARG A 448 -15.94 1.75 47.73
CA ARG A 448 -16.13 2.43 46.43
C ARG A 448 -14.91 2.23 45.53
N ALA A 449 -13.71 2.47 46.06
CA ALA A 449 -12.46 2.24 45.34
C ALA A 449 -12.29 0.77 44.89
N ARG A 450 -12.65 -0.20 45.74
CA ARG A 450 -12.62 -1.63 45.38
C ARG A 450 -13.58 -1.96 44.24
N ARG A 451 -14.82 -1.43 44.26
CA ARG A 451 -15.81 -1.64 43.20
C ARG A 451 -15.35 -1.02 41.88
N ALA A 452 -14.87 0.23 41.91
CA ALA A 452 -14.34 0.90 40.74
C ALA A 452 -13.13 0.16 40.15
N ARG A 453 -12.19 -0.29 40.99
CA ARG A 453 -11.04 -1.09 40.57
C ARG A 453 -11.48 -2.37 39.87
N MET A 454 -12.37 -3.14 40.48
CA MET A 454 -12.86 -4.40 39.92
C MET A 454 -13.46 -4.22 38.51
N ALA A 455 -14.27 -3.17 38.33
CA ALA A 455 -14.92 -2.90 37.06
C ALA A 455 -13.96 -2.33 35.99
N LEU A 456 -12.92 -1.59 36.39
CA LEU A 456 -11.84 -1.14 35.48
C LEU A 456 -10.90 -2.26 35.07
N THR A 457 -10.64 -3.23 35.95
CA THR A 457 -9.75 -4.37 35.68
C THR A 457 -10.48 -5.55 35.04
N SER A 458 -11.77 -5.41 34.74
CA SER A 458 -12.50 -6.49 34.07
C SER A 458 -11.95 -6.69 32.66
N PRO A 459 -11.88 -7.94 32.16
CA PRO A 459 -11.54 -8.21 30.77
C PRO A 459 -12.40 -7.39 29.81
N LEU A 460 -11.84 -7.05 28.66
CA LEU A 460 -12.60 -6.46 27.57
C LEU A 460 -13.55 -7.51 27.00
N ILE A 461 -14.78 -7.10 26.74
CA ILE A 461 -15.88 -7.91 26.22
C ILE A 461 -16.18 -7.38 24.82
N ASP A 462 -15.93 -8.22 23.82
CA ASP A 462 -16.40 -7.96 22.46
C ASP A 462 -17.90 -8.25 22.38
N MET A 463 -18.68 -7.21 22.11
CA MET A 463 -20.12 -7.30 21.90
C MET A 463 -20.52 -7.14 20.43
N SER A 464 -19.58 -7.39 19.51
CA SER A 464 -19.86 -7.43 18.08
C SER A 464 -20.95 -8.45 17.76
N LYS A 465 -21.71 -8.18 16.69
CA LYS A 465 -22.76 -9.09 16.19
C LYS A 465 -22.24 -10.51 15.98
N ARG A 466 -20.97 -10.65 15.55
CA ARG A 466 -20.33 -11.96 15.33
C ARG A 466 -20.22 -12.75 16.64
N THR A 467 -19.76 -12.11 17.70
CA THR A 467 -19.61 -12.73 19.02
C THR A 467 -20.97 -13.08 19.64
N LEU A 468 -21.98 -12.23 19.44
CA LEU A 468 -23.37 -12.53 19.83
C LEU A 468 -23.94 -13.75 19.10
N VAL A 469 -23.73 -13.84 17.78
CA VAL A 469 -24.16 -15.00 16.97
C VAL A 469 -23.52 -16.29 17.49
N TRP A 470 -22.22 -16.28 17.76
CA TRP A 470 -21.53 -17.44 18.33
C TRP A 470 -22.02 -17.80 19.73
N ALA A 471 -22.30 -16.81 20.59
CA ALA A 471 -22.85 -17.05 21.91
C ALA A 471 -24.24 -17.69 21.84
N ILE A 472 -25.11 -17.23 20.93
CA ILE A 472 -26.44 -17.82 20.70
C ILE A 472 -26.30 -19.26 20.18
N LEU A 473 -25.46 -19.49 19.17
CA LEU A 473 -25.19 -20.83 18.63
C LEU A 473 -24.67 -21.79 19.71
N ALA A 474 -23.68 -21.36 20.50
CA ALA A 474 -23.13 -22.14 21.60
C ALA A 474 -24.20 -22.46 22.66
N THR A 475 -25.09 -21.51 22.95
CA THR A 475 -26.20 -21.72 23.90
C THR A 475 -27.21 -22.73 23.35
N ILE A 476 -27.59 -22.63 22.07
CA ILE A 476 -28.49 -23.58 21.41
C ILE A 476 -27.89 -25.00 21.42
N ILE A 477 -26.61 -25.14 21.06
CA ILE A 477 -25.90 -26.42 21.08
C ILE A 477 -25.85 -26.99 22.51
N SER A 478 -25.49 -26.17 23.49
CA SER A 478 -25.42 -26.59 24.90
C SER A 478 -26.78 -27.05 25.42
N LEU A 479 -27.85 -26.35 25.07
CA LEU A 479 -29.21 -26.73 25.42
C LEU A 479 -29.62 -28.05 24.74
N GLY A 480 -29.26 -28.24 23.47
CA GLY A 480 -29.48 -29.50 22.74
C GLY A 480 -28.74 -30.68 23.38
N LEU A 481 -27.49 -30.50 23.78
CA LEU A 481 -26.71 -31.51 24.48
C LEU A 481 -27.30 -31.82 25.86
N LEU A 482 -27.77 -30.81 26.59
CA LEU A 482 -28.45 -30.99 27.88
C LEU A 482 -29.73 -31.81 27.73
N ILE A 483 -30.55 -31.52 26.71
CA ILE A 483 -31.77 -32.27 26.40
C ILE A 483 -31.43 -33.72 26.02
N ALA A 484 -30.42 -33.94 25.17
CA ALA A 484 -29.99 -35.28 24.79
C ALA A 484 -29.51 -36.09 26.01
N LEU A 485 -28.72 -35.46 26.89
CA LEU A 485 -28.27 -36.08 28.14
C LEU A 485 -29.45 -36.43 29.06
N LEU A 486 -30.43 -35.53 29.19
CA LEU A 486 -31.67 -35.80 29.95
C LEU A 486 -32.44 -36.97 29.35
N VAL A 487 -32.59 -37.06 28.03
CA VAL A 487 -33.25 -38.19 27.36
C VAL A 487 -32.50 -39.49 27.62
N ILE A 488 -31.17 -39.50 27.51
CA ILE A 488 -30.34 -40.68 27.80
C ILE A 488 -30.50 -41.10 29.26
N LEU A 489 -30.47 -40.16 30.21
CA LEU A 489 -30.65 -40.42 31.63
C LEU A 489 -32.06 -40.95 31.94
N LEU A 490 -33.10 -40.44 31.27
CA LEU A 490 -34.47 -40.93 31.40
C LEU A 490 -34.61 -42.37 30.85
N ILE A 491 -34.01 -42.67 29.70
CA ILE A 491 -33.95 -44.03 29.14
C ILE A 491 -33.19 -44.96 30.09
N ALA A 492 -32.03 -44.53 30.61
CA ALA A 492 -31.21 -45.32 31.54
C ALA A 492 -31.88 -45.53 32.90
N ALA A 493 -32.73 -44.60 33.36
CA ALA A 493 -33.52 -44.71 34.58
C ALA A 493 -34.77 -45.60 34.44
N GLY A 494 -34.97 -46.25 33.29
CA GLY A 494 -36.04 -47.23 33.10
C GLY A 494 -37.39 -46.64 32.69
N LEU A 495 -37.46 -45.37 32.27
CA LEU A 495 -38.62 -44.82 31.58
C LEU A 495 -38.63 -45.34 30.13
N ASN A 496 -39.07 -46.58 29.96
CA ASN A 496 -39.37 -47.16 28.67
C ASN A 496 -40.55 -46.40 28.03
N CYS A 497 -40.26 -45.49 27.09
CA CYS A 497 -41.23 -44.95 26.14
C CYS A 497 -41.64 -46.01 25.10
N THR A 498 -42.10 -47.17 25.56
CA THR A 498 -42.68 -48.26 24.75
C THR A 498 -44.07 -48.65 25.27
N CYS A 499 -44.91 -47.65 25.56
CA CYS A 499 -46.35 -47.83 25.77
C CYS A 499 -47.16 -46.75 25.04
N TRP A 500 -47.02 -46.69 23.71
CA TRP A 500 -48.11 -46.23 22.84
C TRP A 500 -48.51 -47.43 21.96
N TYR A 501 -49.13 -48.41 22.61
CA TYR A 501 -49.81 -49.51 21.93
C TYR A 501 -51.09 -48.93 21.31
N TRP A 502 -51.10 -48.82 19.99
CA TRP A 502 -52.29 -48.52 19.20
C TRP A 502 -53.25 -49.70 19.33
N ARG A 503 -54.18 -49.66 20.29
CA ARG A 503 -55.35 -50.55 20.35
C ARG A 503 -56.54 -49.78 19.82
N GLY A 504 -57.07 -50.23 18.69
CA GLY A 504 -58.27 -49.70 18.07
C GLY A 504 -59.51 -49.87 18.95
N PHE A 505 -60.48 -48.99 18.70
CA PHE A 505 -61.87 -49.21 19.06
C PHE A 505 -62.69 -49.28 17.78
N TYR A 506 -63.17 -50.49 17.49
CA TYR A 506 -64.48 -50.69 16.89
C TYR A 506 -65.52 -50.07 17.84
N ASN A 507 -66.24 -49.06 17.35
CA ASN A 507 -67.70 -48.92 17.39
C ASN A 507 -68.12 -47.71 16.57
#